data_AF-A0A5B0FA99-F1
#
_entry.id   AF-A0A5B0FA99-F1
#
_cell.length_a   1.000
_cell.length_b   1.000
_cell.length_c   1.000
_cell.angle_alpha   90.00
_cell.angle_beta   90.00
_cell.angle_gamma   90.00
#
_symmetry.space_group_name_H-M   'P 1'
#
loop_
_entity.id
_entity.type
_entity.pdbx_description
1 polymer ?
#
loop_
_entity_poly.entity_id
_entity_poly.type
_entity_poly.pdbx_seq_one_letter_code
_entity_poly.pdbx_strand_id
1 'polypeptide(L)'
;MTSLQTLTGTPIGHPAVADGDPAKTVYDALMQPSEKLRQVDVTDFLQRELARADHANGEVPTTPEQLEGWIEQGVARVAEQYSAYLQERHAGGPRRFFSGRSHAMFFLQHVAPTKRVDGAWLYGLLPHWADYRFHGLIRTYLEELGDGDPALNHVALYQKLIADVDCDPGYSLADDYYVQGAIQLALGQHGAAFLPEVIGYNLGYEQLPLHLLITSFELNELGIDPHYFTLHVTIDNASTGHARKAAQSVLSLMPMGAERDEFYRRVVQGYKLNELGIGSTAVIQSFDLEQEVIAMLERKRSFGQHMHSDYCRLEGRTINQWLATPHQIPAFLEALLKKGWIKRDEDPANSRFWTLIDGAGAPMFGVFSGYEKQLLWDWIAGERVVEESATNAFRFQFRGKSSGALEVPTSLVQTDPDLQGLIRDLKHCAPGEKMSLLKDFMCPAMHATPAGLYATREFVKAMSENIKGLPA
;
A
#
# COMPACT_ATOMS: atom_id res chain seq x y z
N MET A 1 23.18 28.24 14.29
CA MET A 1 23.07 26.77 14.23
C MET A 1 21.97 26.37 15.18
N THR A 2 20.76 26.23 14.65
CA THR A 2 19.55 26.00 15.45
C THR A 2 19.15 24.55 15.20
N SER A 3 19.29 23.72 16.23
CA SER A 3 18.95 22.30 16.20
C SER A 3 17.44 22.15 16.07
N LEU A 4 16.99 21.56 14.95
CA LEU A 4 15.64 21.04 14.78
C LEU A 4 15.55 19.74 15.59
N GLN A 5 14.94 19.81 16.78
CA GLN A 5 14.53 18.63 17.52
C GLN A 5 13.18 18.16 16.96
N THR A 6 13.19 17.02 16.29
CA THR A 6 11.98 16.24 15.98
C THR A 6 11.42 15.70 17.29
N LEU A 7 10.34 16.28 17.78
CA LEU A 7 9.59 15.77 18.93
C LEU A 7 8.47 14.87 18.43
N THR A 8 8.59 13.58 18.72
CA THR A 8 7.60 12.54 18.43
C THR A 8 6.39 12.71 19.36
N GLY A 9 5.22 12.96 18.78
CA GLY A 9 3.96 12.89 19.52
C GLY A 9 3.68 11.44 19.91
N THR A 10 3.55 11.17 21.21
CA THR A 10 3.28 9.83 21.74
C THR A 10 1.79 9.50 21.61
N PRO A 11 1.40 8.37 20.99
CA PRO A 11 0.04 7.87 21.09
C PRO A 11 -0.21 7.32 22.50
N ILE A 12 -1.36 7.66 23.09
CA ILE A 12 -1.82 7.06 24.34
C ILE A 12 -2.60 5.79 23.97
N GLY A 13 -2.00 4.62 24.22
CA GLY A 13 -2.61 3.30 24.08
C GLY A 13 -1.73 2.22 24.73
N HIS A 14 -2.33 1.47 25.66
CA HIS A 14 -1.84 0.44 26.60
C HIS A 14 -0.45 -0.23 26.43
N PRO A 15 0.28 -0.51 27.55
CA PRO A 15 1.48 -1.33 27.52
C PRO A 15 1.08 -2.82 27.53
N ALA A 16 1.29 -3.51 26.42
CA ALA A 16 1.60 -4.92 26.43
C ALA A 16 3.05 -5.04 25.96
N VAL A 17 3.94 -5.37 26.90
CA VAL A 17 5.32 -5.74 26.57
C VAL A 17 5.23 -7.05 25.80
N ALA A 18 5.28 -6.97 24.47
CA ALA A 18 5.68 -8.09 23.65
C ALA A 18 7.21 -8.09 23.63
N ASP A 19 7.83 -9.24 23.95
CA ASP A 19 9.29 -9.42 24.05
C ASP A 19 10.02 -9.36 22.67
N GLY A 20 9.53 -8.59 21.70
CA GLY A 20 10.13 -8.46 20.37
C GLY A 20 9.80 -7.15 19.65
N ASP A 21 10.50 -6.88 18.55
CA ASP A 21 10.34 -5.62 17.79
C ASP A 21 8.89 -5.46 17.27
N PRO A 22 8.28 -4.26 17.43
CA PRO A 22 7.01 -3.89 16.79
C PRO A 22 7.09 -3.99 15.26
N ALA A 23 5.96 -4.28 14.60
CA ALA A 23 5.92 -4.47 13.15
C ALA A 23 6.41 -3.22 12.40
N LYS A 24 6.06 -2.03 12.89
CA LYS A 24 6.52 -0.77 12.32
C LYS A 24 8.04 -0.61 12.42
N THR A 25 8.65 -1.01 13.52
CA THR A 25 10.11 -0.95 13.69
C THR A 25 10.81 -1.84 12.67
N VAL A 26 10.30 -3.06 12.47
CA VAL A 26 10.80 -3.99 11.44
C VAL A 26 10.60 -3.39 10.05
N TYR A 27 9.41 -2.85 9.75
CA TYR A 27 9.11 -2.21 8.48
C TYR A 27 10.09 -1.07 8.16
N ASP A 28 10.27 -0.11 9.08
CA ASP A 28 11.12 1.06 8.87
C ASP A 28 12.61 0.67 8.71
N ALA A 29 13.06 -0.35 9.45
CA ALA A 29 14.42 -0.88 9.34
C ALA A 29 14.65 -1.54 7.97
N LEU A 30 13.72 -2.39 7.52
CA LEU A 30 13.86 -3.12 6.25
C LEU A 30 13.64 -2.23 5.01
N MET A 31 12.98 -1.08 5.18
CA MET A 31 12.91 -0.02 4.17
C MET A 31 14.19 0.81 4.04
N GLN A 32 15.24 0.52 4.83
CA GLN A 32 16.56 1.12 4.60
C GLN A 32 17.30 0.38 3.47
N PRO A 33 17.90 1.11 2.51
CA PRO A 33 18.61 0.49 1.38
C PRO A 33 19.88 -0.26 1.80
N SER A 34 20.50 0.13 2.91
CA SER A 34 21.72 -0.51 3.41
C SER A 34 21.42 -1.51 4.51
N GLU A 35 21.87 -2.75 4.34
CA GLU A 35 21.75 -3.81 5.36
C GLU A 35 22.41 -3.45 6.69
N LYS A 36 23.49 -2.65 6.66
CA LYS A 36 24.22 -2.22 7.85
C LYS A 36 23.39 -1.30 8.77
N LEU A 37 22.33 -0.70 8.24
CA LEU A 37 21.44 0.19 8.98
C LEU A 37 20.27 -0.56 9.64
N ARG A 38 20.14 -1.86 9.38
CA ARG A 38 19.04 -2.69 9.86
C ARG A 38 19.41 -3.24 11.24
N GLN A 39 18.71 -2.78 12.28
CA GLN A 39 18.92 -3.20 13.66
C GLN A 39 17.66 -3.89 14.21
N VAL A 40 17.24 -4.97 13.55
CA VAL A 40 16.06 -5.77 13.93
C VAL A 40 16.34 -7.26 13.75
N ASP A 41 15.75 -8.09 14.61
CA ASP A 41 15.83 -9.56 14.45
C ASP A 41 14.67 -10.05 13.56
N VAL A 42 14.95 -10.13 12.26
CA VAL A 42 13.98 -10.56 11.25
C VAL A 42 13.57 -12.03 11.43
N THR A 43 14.49 -12.87 11.93
CA THR A 43 14.21 -14.30 12.11
C THR A 43 13.26 -14.52 13.28
N ASP A 44 13.52 -13.85 14.42
CA ASP A 44 12.60 -13.84 15.55
C ASP A 44 11.22 -13.29 15.15
N PHE A 45 11.19 -12.16 14.44
CA PHE A 45 9.94 -11.57 13.95
C PHE A 45 9.13 -12.58 13.12
N LEU A 46 9.74 -13.20 12.10
CA LEU A 46 9.04 -14.19 11.26
C LEU A 46 8.58 -15.41 12.06
N GLN A 47 9.37 -15.90 13.01
CA GLN A 47 8.97 -17.03 13.85
C GLN A 47 7.76 -16.70 14.74
N ARG A 48 7.70 -15.48 15.30
CA ARG A 48 6.55 -14.98 16.04
C ARG A 48 5.31 -14.88 15.16
N GLU A 49 5.45 -14.33 13.96
CA GLU A 49 4.32 -14.22 13.02
C GLU A 49 3.85 -15.60 12.52
N LEU A 50 4.75 -16.55 12.26
CA LEU A 50 4.39 -17.93 11.91
C LEU A 50 3.62 -18.62 13.04
N ALA A 51 4.03 -18.42 14.30
CA ALA A 51 3.30 -18.94 15.45
C ALA A 51 1.89 -18.34 15.57
N ARG A 52 1.71 -17.06 15.21
CA ARG A 52 0.38 -16.43 15.11
C ARG A 52 -0.43 -17.02 13.95
N ALA A 53 0.20 -17.24 12.80
CA ALA A 53 -0.44 -17.78 11.59
C ALA A 53 -0.96 -19.22 11.78
N ASP A 54 -0.36 -20.03 12.66
CA ASP A 54 -0.86 -21.37 12.96
C ASP A 54 -2.31 -21.38 13.49
N HIS A 55 -2.73 -20.29 14.15
CA HIS A 55 -4.09 -20.09 14.63
C HIS A 55 -5.01 -19.41 13.61
N ALA A 56 -4.49 -18.97 12.47
CA ALA A 56 -5.28 -18.36 11.41
C ALA A 56 -6.07 -19.42 10.63
N ASN A 57 -7.29 -19.05 10.26
CA ASN A 57 -8.09 -19.81 9.31
C ASN A 57 -7.48 -19.65 7.91
N GLY A 58 -7.45 -20.72 7.13
CA GLY A 58 -6.94 -20.70 5.77
C GLY A 58 -7.11 -22.09 5.17
N GLU A 59 -8.14 -22.27 4.35
CA GLU A 59 -8.38 -23.53 3.66
C GLU A 59 -7.51 -23.59 2.40
N VAL A 60 -6.42 -24.33 2.50
CA VAL A 60 -5.60 -24.75 1.36
C VAL A 60 -5.86 -26.25 1.15
N PRO A 61 -5.91 -26.74 -0.10
CA PRO A 61 -6.02 -28.17 -0.36
C PRO A 61 -5.00 -29.00 0.43
N THR A 62 -5.36 -30.21 0.84
CA THR A 62 -4.41 -31.09 1.56
C THR A 62 -3.35 -31.69 0.64
N THR A 63 -3.60 -31.70 -0.67
CA THR A 63 -2.69 -32.23 -1.68
C THR A 63 -2.28 -31.11 -2.66
N PRO A 64 -0.97 -30.88 -2.86
CA PRO A 64 -0.46 -29.83 -3.75
C PRO A 64 -0.99 -29.91 -5.18
N GLU A 65 -1.25 -31.11 -5.69
CA GLU A 65 -1.74 -31.34 -7.05
C GLU A 65 -3.13 -30.76 -7.30
N GLN A 66 -3.88 -30.42 -6.24
CA GLN A 66 -5.20 -29.80 -6.34
C GLN A 66 -5.16 -28.26 -6.39
N LEU A 67 -3.98 -27.65 -6.23
CA LEU A 67 -3.84 -26.20 -6.11
C LEU A 67 -4.35 -25.44 -7.35
N GLU A 68 -4.01 -25.89 -8.56
CA GLU A 68 -4.47 -25.22 -9.79
C GLU A 68 -6.01 -25.19 -9.86
N GLY A 69 -6.66 -26.34 -9.67
CA GLY A 69 -8.12 -26.44 -9.69
C GLY A 69 -8.80 -25.67 -8.55
N TRP A 70 -8.16 -25.58 -7.38
CA TRP A 70 -8.65 -24.78 -6.26
C TRP A 70 -8.60 -23.27 -6.55
N ILE A 71 -7.53 -22.78 -7.19
CA ILE A 71 -7.39 -21.39 -7.64
C ILE A 71 -8.44 -21.05 -8.70
N GLU A 72 -8.63 -21.92 -9.69
CA GLU A 72 -9.66 -21.74 -10.74
C GLU A 72 -11.07 -21.59 -10.14
N GLN A 73 -11.41 -22.42 -9.15
CA GLN A 73 -12.67 -22.33 -8.42
C GLN A 73 -12.77 -21.03 -7.61
N GLY A 74 -11.69 -20.60 -6.97
CA GLY A 74 -11.61 -19.34 -6.24
C GLY A 74 -11.92 -18.14 -7.14
N VAL A 75 -11.26 -18.05 -8.29
CA VAL A 75 -11.48 -16.98 -9.27
C VAL A 75 -12.91 -17.02 -9.83
N ALA A 76 -13.46 -18.20 -10.11
CA ALA A 76 -14.86 -18.32 -10.55
C ALA A 76 -15.84 -17.76 -9.50
N ARG A 77 -15.66 -18.09 -8.21
CA ARG A 77 -16.49 -17.55 -7.12
C ARG A 77 -16.38 -16.02 -7.03
N VAL A 78 -15.17 -15.47 -7.12
CA VAL A 78 -14.96 -14.01 -7.09
C VAL A 78 -15.64 -13.34 -8.28
N ALA A 79 -15.57 -13.93 -9.48
CA ALA A 79 -16.23 -13.41 -10.67
C ALA A 79 -17.77 -13.41 -10.53
N GLU A 80 -18.35 -14.48 -9.98
CA GLU A 80 -19.80 -14.55 -9.68
C GLU A 80 -20.22 -13.48 -8.68
N GLN A 81 -19.48 -13.33 -7.58
CA GLN A 81 -19.75 -12.32 -6.56
C GLN A 81 -19.64 -10.88 -7.10
N TYR A 82 -18.65 -10.62 -7.96
CA TYR A 82 -18.50 -9.32 -8.60
C TYR A 82 -19.61 -9.06 -9.63
N SER A 83 -20.03 -10.07 -10.38
CA SER A 83 -21.19 -9.96 -11.28
C SER A 83 -22.46 -9.59 -10.52
N ALA A 84 -22.72 -10.24 -9.38
CA ALA A 84 -23.84 -9.91 -8.51
C ALA A 84 -23.76 -8.47 -7.97
N TYR A 85 -22.56 -8.02 -7.55
CA TYR A 85 -22.33 -6.63 -7.17
C TYR A 85 -22.66 -5.65 -8.30
N LEU A 86 -22.20 -5.91 -9.53
CA LEU A 86 -22.50 -5.03 -10.67
C LEU A 86 -24.00 -4.99 -10.99
N GLN A 87 -24.72 -6.10 -10.87
CA GLN A 87 -26.17 -6.13 -11.04
C GLN A 87 -26.89 -5.27 -10.00
N GLU A 88 -26.47 -5.33 -8.74
CA GLU A 88 -26.96 -4.46 -7.65
C GLU A 88 -26.71 -2.99 -7.98
N ARG A 89 -25.50 -2.63 -8.43
CA ARG A 89 -25.16 -1.24 -8.83
C ARG A 89 -25.97 -0.78 -10.03
N HIS A 90 -26.21 -1.64 -11.03
CA HIS A 90 -27.08 -1.34 -12.18
C HIS A 90 -28.54 -1.11 -11.78
N ALA A 91 -29.01 -1.79 -10.73
CA ALA A 91 -30.35 -1.61 -10.18
C ALA A 91 -30.50 -0.34 -9.30
N GLY A 92 -29.44 0.47 -9.16
CA GLY A 92 -29.42 1.67 -8.34
C GLY A 92 -29.01 1.43 -6.88
N GLY A 93 -28.44 0.26 -6.57
CA GLY A 93 -27.87 -0.02 -5.24
C GLY A 93 -26.69 0.90 -4.91
N PRO A 94 -26.48 1.21 -3.61
CA PRO A 94 -25.40 2.09 -3.17
C PRO A 94 -24.03 1.43 -3.35
N ARG A 95 -22.96 2.23 -3.19
CA ARG A 95 -21.61 1.71 -2.99
C ARG A 95 -21.59 0.75 -1.79
N ARG A 96 -20.80 -0.32 -1.90
CA ARG A 96 -20.63 -1.35 -0.86
C ARG A 96 -19.49 -1.01 0.10
N PHE A 97 -18.42 -0.39 -0.39
CA PHE A 97 -17.24 -0.12 0.43
C PHE A 97 -17.17 1.33 0.89
N PHE A 98 -17.24 2.28 -0.03
CA PHE A 98 -16.96 3.67 0.28
C PHE A 98 -18.24 4.50 0.35
N SER A 99 -18.55 5.03 1.53
CA SER A 99 -19.66 5.98 1.71
C SER A 99 -19.42 7.29 0.95
N GLY A 100 -18.17 7.76 0.88
CA GLY A 100 -17.78 8.99 0.21
C GLY A 100 -16.29 9.03 -0.13
N ARG A 101 -15.82 10.18 -0.61
CA ARG A 101 -14.44 10.36 -1.07
C ARG A 101 -13.45 10.34 0.09
N SER A 102 -13.78 10.93 1.24
CA SER A 102 -12.95 10.86 2.44
C SER A 102 -12.77 9.43 2.95
N HIS A 103 -13.82 8.60 2.91
CA HIS A 103 -13.73 7.18 3.26
C HIS A 103 -12.75 6.44 2.33
N ALA A 104 -12.85 6.63 1.02
CA ALA A 104 -11.90 6.04 0.09
C ALA A 104 -10.45 6.50 0.36
N MET A 105 -10.24 7.78 0.65
CA MET A 105 -8.91 8.31 0.99
C MET A 105 -8.38 7.76 2.33
N PHE A 106 -9.25 7.58 3.34
CA PHE A 106 -8.89 6.92 4.59
C PHE A 106 -8.40 5.49 4.31
N PHE A 107 -9.11 4.73 3.49
CA PHE A 107 -8.69 3.39 3.10
C PHE A 107 -7.30 3.40 2.46
N LEU A 108 -7.06 4.28 1.47
CA LEU A 108 -5.76 4.44 0.81
C LEU A 108 -4.64 4.81 1.80
N GLN A 109 -4.92 5.63 2.80
CA GLN A 109 -3.93 5.92 3.84
C GLN A 109 -3.55 4.69 4.65
N HIS A 110 -4.56 3.93 5.10
CA HIS A 110 -4.38 2.89 6.08
C HIS A 110 -3.83 1.59 5.49
N VAL A 111 -4.03 1.34 4.20
CA VAL A 111 -3.35 0.22 3.49
C VAL A 111 -1.99 0.59 2.91
N ALA A 112 -1.57 1.86 3.02
CA ALA A 112 -0.31 2.33 2.43
C ALA A 112 0.93 1.55 2.88
N PRO A 113 1.10 1.13 4.15
CA PRO A 113 2.26 0.32 4.53
C PRO A 113 2.38 -0.98 3.74
N THR A 114 1.28 -1.72 3.54
CA THR A 114 1.29 -2.94 2.72
C THR A 114 1.56 -2.61 1.24
N LYS A 115 0.90 -1.59 0.69
CA LYS A 115 0.93 -1.30 -0.76
C LYS A 115 2.22 -0.61 -1.22
N ARG A 116 2.99 0.00 -0.31
CA ARG A 116 4.30 0.60 -0.59
C ARG A 116 5.44 -0.42 -0.68
N VAL A 117 5.18 -1.68 -0.36
CA VAL A 117 6.18 -2.77 -0.40
C VAL A 117 5.70 -3.96 -1.23
N ASP A 118 4.77 -3.71 -2.15
CA ASP A 118 4.20 -4.71 -3.03
C ASP A 118 5.28 -5.50 -3.79
N GLY A 119 5.13 -6.83 -3.82
CA GLY A 119 6.13 -7.75 -4.36
C GLY A 119 7.35 -8.03 -3.47
N ALA A 120 7.56 -7.31 -2.35
CA ALA A 120 8.82 -7.38 -1.59
C ALA A 120 9.20 -8.79 -1.10
N TRP A 121 8.23 -9.67 -0.84
CA TRP A 121 8.48 -11.04 -0.36
C TRP A 121 9.30 -11.89 -1.35
N LEU A 122 9.33 -11.52 -2.64
CA LEU A 122 10.06 -12.23 -3.68
C LEU A 122 11.48 -11.69 -3.92
N TYR A 123 11.84 -10.55 -3.32
CA TYR A 123 13.14 -9.91 -3.54
C TYR A 123 14.32 -10.87 -3.29
N GLY A 124 14.22 -11.67 -2.21
CA GLY A 124 15.24 -12.64 -1.80
C GLY A 124 15.45 -13.78 -2.79
N LEU A 125 14.59 -13.92 -3.81
CA LEU A 125 14.68 -14.97 -4.83
C LEU A 125 15.54 -14.57 -6.03
N LEU A 126 15.86 -13.29 -6.21
CA LEU A 126 16.69 -12.80 -7.32
C LEU A 126 18.04 -13.53 -7.48
N PRO A 127 18.76 -13.95 -6.41
CA PRO A 127 19.98 -14.74 -6.56
C PRO A 127 19.79 -16.08 -7.30
N HIS A 128 18.56 -16.60 -7.37
CA HIS A 128 18.22 -17.86 -8.03
C HIS A 128 17.88 -17.70 -9.53
N TRP A 129 18.15 -16.54 -10.14
CA TRP A 129 17.84 -16.24 -11.55
C TRP A 129 18.32 -17.27 -12.58
N ALA A 130 19.40 -18.01 -12.27
CA ALA A 130 19.95 -19.04 -13.14
C ALA A 130 19.20 -20.40 -13.06
N ASP A 131 18.39 -20.62 -12.03
CA ASP A 131 17.62 -21.85 -11.83
C ASP A 131 16.19 -21.68 -12.39
N TYR A 132 15.88 -22.43 -13.45
CA TYR A 132 14.60 -22.34 -14.15
C TYR A 132 13.38 -22.61 -13.25
N ARG A 133 13.56 -23.34 -12.14
CA ARG A 133 12.47 -23.63 -11.20
C ARG A 133 11.98 -22.37 -10.47
N PHE A 134 12.83 -21.34 -10.36
CA PHE A 134 12.50 -20.06 -9.75
C PHE A 134 11.96 -19.03 -10.74
N HIS A 135 12.00 -19.30 -12.05
CA HIS A 135 11.63 -18.32 -13.08
C HIS A 135 10.20 -17.82 -12.94
N GLY A 136 9.25 -18.67 -12.51
CA GLY A 136 7.87 -18.25 -12.24
C GLY A 136 7.79 -17.14 -11.20
N LEU A 137 8.39 -17.36 -10.03
CA LEU A 137 8.42 -16.42 -8.90
C LEU A 137 9.22 -15.15 -9.23
N ILE A 138 10.37 -15.28 -9.87
CA ILE A 138 11.18 -14.12 -10.28
C ILE A 138 10.42 -13.30 -11.33
N ARG A 139 9.73 -13.95 -12.27
CA ARG A 139 8.93 -13.25 -13.28
C ARG A 139 7.78 -12.48 -12.64
N THR A 140 7.08 -13.07 -11.65
CA THR A 140 6.09 -12.36 -10.84
C THR A 140 6.70 -11.10 -10.23
N TYR A 141 7.82 -11.21 -9.52
CA TYR A 141 8.49 -10.03 -8.93
C TYR A 141 8.85 -8.95 -9.95
N LEU A 142 9.39 -9.34 -11.11
CA LEU A 142 9.72 -8.39 -12.16
C LEU A 142 8.47 -7.72 -12.75
N GLU A 143 7.32 -8.41 -12.81
CA GLU A 143 6.02 -7.86 -13.24
C GLU A 143 5.49 -6.85 -12.19
N GLU A 144 5.60 -7.16 -10.89
CA GLU A 144 5.30 -6.21 -9.79
C GLU A 144 6.16 -4.92 -9.89
N LEU A 145 7.42 -5.10 -10.29
CA LEU A 145 8.35 -4.01 -10.54
C LEU A 145 8.08 -3.27 -11.88
N GLY A 146 7.06 -3.68 -12.62
CA GLY A 146 6.62 -3.09 -13.88
C GLY A 146 7.59 -3.32 -15.04
N ASP A 147 8.45 -4.34 -14.97
CA ASP A 147 9.58 -4.51 -15.89
C ASP A 147 10.52 -3.28 -15.95
N GLY A 148 10.45 -2.42 -14.94
CA GLY A 148 11.12 -1.12 -14.88
C GLY A 148 10.45 -0.02 -15.71
N ASP A 149 9.21 -0.20 -16.17
CA ASP A 149 8.33 0.90 -16.59
C ASP A 149 7.63 1.50 -15.35
N PRO A 150 7.87 2.77 -15.00
CA PRO A 150 7.20 3.41 -13.87
C PRO A 150 5.66 3.46 -13.99
N ALA A 151 5.10 3.38 -15.20
CA ALA A 151 3.65 3.33 -15.41
C ALA A 151 3.03 1.95 -15.12
N LEU A 152 3.87 0.94 -14.91
CA LEU A 152 3.49 -0.42 -14.55
C LEU A 152 4.08 -0.84 -13.19
N ASN A 153 5.02 -0.09 -12.62
CA ASN A 153 5.59 -0.40 -11.31
C ASN A 153 4.57 -0.17 -10.19
N HIS A 154 4.25 -1.20 -9.42
CA HIS A 154 3.16 -1.19 -8.45
C HIS A 154 3.36 -0.12 -7.37
N VAL A 155 4.56 -0.07 -6.77
CA VAL A 155 4.87 0.92 -5.73
C VAL A 155 4.90 2.33 -6.28
N ALA A 156 5.45 2.56 -7.48
CA ALA A 156 5.46 3.88 -8.12
C ALA A 156 4.04 4.37 -8.43
N LEU A 157 3.17 3.47 -8.92
CA LEU A 157 1.75 3.77 -9.15
C LEU A 157 1.03 4.11 -7.85
N TYR A 158 1.27 3.36 -6.78
CA TYR A 158 0.66 3.64 -5.48
C TYR A 158 1.15 4.97 -4.88
N GLN A 159 2.46 5.23 -4.92
CA GLN A 159 3.03 6.51 -4.46
C GLN A 159 2.45 7.69 -5.24
N LYS A 160 2.32 7.55 -6.56
CA LYS A 160 1.66 8.55 -7.41
C LYS A 160 0.20 8.76 -7.01
N LEU A 161 -0.55 7.69 -6.80
CA LEU A 161 -1.96 7.77 -6.35
C LEU A 161 -2.07 8.57 -5.05
N ILE A 162 -1.29 8.23 -4.03
CA ILE A 162 -1.30 8.91 -2.73
C ILE A 162 -0.97 10.41 -2.87
N ALA A 163 0.00 10.74 -3.72
CA ALA A 163 0.40 12.12 -3.98
C ALA A 163 -0.67 12.91 -4.77
N ASP A 164 -1.27 12.30 -5.80
CA ASP A 164 -2.27 12.95 -6.66
C ASP A 164 -3.55 13.32 -5.88
N VAL A 165 -3.93 12.52 -4.88
CA VAL A 165 -5.07 12.83 -4.00
C VAL A 165 -4.65 13.59 -2.72
N ASP A 166 -3.37 13.91 -2.55
CA ASP A 166 -2.80 14.58 -1.38
C ASP A 166 -3.26 13.94 -0.05
N CYS A 167 -3.07 12.62 0.05
CA CYS A 167 -3.48 11.81 1.18
C CYS A 167 -2.31 11.15 1.92
N ASP A 168 -1.08 11.63 1.84
CA ASP A 168 -0.07 11.14 2.78
C ASP A 168 -0.45 11.61 4.21
N PRO A 169 -0.52 10.71 5.21
CA PRO A 169 -0.89 11.12 6.57
C PRO A 169 0.13 12.10 7.17
N GLY A 170 1.41 12.04 6.79
CA GLY A 170 2.47 12.86 7.42
C GLY A 170 2.74 12.50 8.89
N TYR A 171 2.15 11.41 9.38
CA TYR A 171 2.35 10.83 10.71
C TYR A 171 2.36 9.30 10.62
N SER A 172 2.80 8.65 11.70
CA SER A 172 2.83 7.19 11.81
C SER A 172 1.46 6.62 12.15
N LEU A 173 1.05 5.57 11.43
CA LEU A 173 -0.13 4.78 11.77
C LEU A 173 0.13 3.89 13.00
N ALA A 174 -0.94 3.28 13.53
CA ALA A 174 -0.81 2.25 14.56
C ALA A 174 -0.03 1.04 14.03
N ASP A 175 0.64 0.31 14.94
CA ASP A 175 1.55 -0.79 14.59
C ASP A 175 0.89 -1.89 13.75
N ASP A 176 -0.38 -2.20 14.03
CA ASP A 176 -1.15 -3.24 13.34
C ASP A 176 -1.28 -3.02 11.82
N TYR A 177 -1.22 -1.77 11.35
CA TYR A 177 -1.24 -1.44 9.91
C TYR A 177 0.08 -1.78 9.20
N TYR A 178 1.17 -1.97 9.95
CA TYR A 178 2.48 -2.31 9.40
C TYR A 178 2.74 -3.81 9.34
N VAL A 179 1.93 -4.65 10.01
CA VAL A 179 2.16 -6.11 10.14
C VAL A 179 2.35 -6.78 8.78
N GLN A 180 1.43 -6.57 7.84
CA GLN A 180 1.53 -7.19 6.51
C GLN A 180 2.76 -6.71 5.74
N GLY A 181 3.01 -5.40 5.71
CA GLY A 181 4.19 -4.85 5.03
C GLY A 181 5.51 -5.34 5.65
N ALA A 182 5.57 -5.45 6.98
CA ALA A 182 6.73 -5.95 7.70
C ALA A 182 7.00 -7.44 7.38
N ILE A 183 5.95 -8.26 7.31
CA ILE A 183 6.04 -9.66 6.86
C ILE A 183 6.61 -9.75 5.44
N GLN A 184 6.08 -8.96 4.49
CA GLN A 184 6.55 -8.97 3.10
C GLN A 184 8.04 -8.64 3.01
N LEU A 185 8.46 -7.57 3.69
CA LEU A 185 9.86 -7.15 3.74
C LEU A 185 10.75 -8.22 4.40
N ALA A 186 10.29 -8.81 5.51
CA ALA A 186 11.03 -9.82 6.26
C ALA A 186 11.26 -11.10 5.44
N LEU A 187 10.22 -11.59 4.76
CA LEU A 187 10.29 -12.69 3.81
C LEU A 187 11.27 -12.38 2.67
N GLY A 188 11.21 -11.17 2.12
CA GLY A 188 12.11 -10.72 1.07
C GLY A 188 13.58 -10.72 1.48
N GLN A 189 13.88 -10.39 2.74
CA GLN A 189 15.25 -10.35 3.25
C GLN A 189 15.81 -11.73 3.59
N HIS A 190 14.99 -12.64 4.12
CA HIS A 190 15.41 -13.98 4.58
C HIS A 190 14.86 -15.14 3.73
N GLY A 191 14.48 -14.87 2.49
CA GLY A 191 13.74 -15.81 1.64
C GLY A 191 14.40 -17.17 1.41
N ALA A 192 15.73 -17.28 1.52
CA ALA A 192 16.42 -18.57 1.40
C ALA A 192 16.16 -19.51 2.59
N ALA A 193 16.09 -18.97 3.82
CA ALA A 193 15.82 -19.77 5.03
C ALA A 193 14.34 -20.13 5.17
N PHE A 194 13.47 -19.27 4.63
CA PHE A 194 12.01 -19.37 4.69
C PHE A 194 11.39 -19.66 3.31
N LEU A 195 12.11 -20.38 2.44
CA LEU A 195 11.68 -20.56 1.04
C LEU A 195 10.27 -21.17 0.91
N PRO A 196 9.90 -22.24 1.64
CA PRO A 196 8.53 -22.76 1.57
C PRO A 196 7.49 -21.72 2.02
N GLU A 197 7.79 -20.94 3.06
CA GLU A 197 6.89 -19.87 3.54
C GLU A 197 6.76 -18.74 2.53
N VAL A 198 7.84 -18.35 1.84
CA VAL A 198 7.79 -17.36 0.75
C VAL A 198 6.88 -17.85 -0.38
N ILE A 199 7.02 -19.11 -0.78
CA ILE A 199 6.17 -19.73 -1.82
C ILE A 199 4.71 -19.77 -1.36
N GLY A 200 4.47 -20.10 -0.10
CA GLY A 200 3.15 -20.08 0.52
C GLY A 200 2.52 -18.69 0.55
N TYR A 201 3.27 -17.69 0.98
CA TYR A 201 2.84 -16.30 1.03
C TYR A 201 2.47 -15.82 -0.38
N ASN A 202 3.31 -16.11 -1.37
CA ASN A 202 3.02 -15.84 -2.78
C ASN A 202 1.73 -16.52 -3.24
N LEU A 203 1.51 -17.79 -2.89
CA LEU A 203 0.26 -18.49 -3.22
C LEU A 203 -0.98 -17.79 -2.64
N GLY A 204 -0.87 -17.24 -1.43
CA GLY A 204 -1.95 -16.48 -0.79
C GLY A 204 -2.19 -15.14 -1.47
N TYR A 205 -1.13 -14.34 -1.62
CA TYR A 205 -1.20 -12.95 -2.09
C TYR A 205 -1.66 -12.82 -3.55
N GLU A 206 -1.23 -13.75 -4.42
CA GLU A 206 -1.53 -13.72 -5.86
C GLU A 206 -2.95 -14.16 -6.23
N GLN A 207 -3.79 -14.46 -5.25
CA GLN A 207 -5.21 -14.70 -5.50
C GLN A 207 -5.95 -13.38 -5.64
N LEU A 208 -6.61 -13.16 -6.79
CA LEU A 208 -7.46 -11.99 -7.01
C LEU A 208 -8.59 -11.92 -5.97
N PRO A 209 -8.55 -11.00 -4.99
CA PRO A 209 -9.59 -10.92 -3.98
C PRO A 209 -10.71 -10.00 -4.46
N LEU A 210 -11.96 -10.33 -4.11
CA LEU A 210 -13.17 -9.59 -4.52
C LEU A 210 -13.05 -8.08 -4.24
N HIS A 211 -12.38 -7.72 -3.15
CA HIS A 211 -12.31 -6.32 -2.76
C HIS A 211 -11.57 -5.46 -3.80
N LEU A 212 -10.53 -5.94 -4.49
CA LEU A 212 -9.83 -5.13 -5.50
C LEU A 212 -10.74 -4.73 -6.66
N LEU A 213 -11.65 -5.61 -7.07
CA LEU A 213 -12.64 -5.35 -8.13
C LEU A 213 -13.63 -4.25 -7.70
N ILE A 214 -14.18 -4.38 -6.49
CA ILE A 214 -15.15 -3.40 -5.96
C ILE A 214 -14.45 -2.06 -5.66
N THR A 215 -13.27 -2.09 -5.03
CA THR A 215 -12.44 -0.90 -4.79
C THR A 215 -12.13 -0.17 -6.10
N SER A 216 -11.68 -0.86 -7.14
CA SER A 216 -11.40 -0.23 -8.45
C SER A 216 -12.64 0.46 -9.03
N PHE A 217 -13.80 -0.22 -8.97
CA PHE A 217 -15.06 0.32 -9.47
C PHE A 217 -15.47 1.59 -8.70
N GLU A 218 -15.45 1.54 -7.37
CA GLU A 218 -15.92 2.64 -6.52
C GLU A 218 -14.93 3.82 -6.46
N LEU A 219 -13.61 3.57 -6.57
CA LEU A 219 -12.62 4.65 -6.71
C LEU A 219 -12.86 5.44 -7.99
N ASN A 220 -13.08 4.77 -9.12
CA ASN A 220 -13.42 5.44 -10.39
C ASN A 220 -14.68 6.30 -10.25
N GLU A 221 -15.72 5.77 -9.59
CA GLU A 221 -16.95 6.51 -9.31
C GLU A 221 -16.71 7.76 -8.45
N LEU A 222 -15.81 7.67 -7.47
CA LEU A 222 -15.41 8.77 -6.59
C LEU A 222 -14.39 9.73 -7.21
N GLY A 223 -14.05 9.56 -8.49
CA GLY A 223 -13.06 10.38 -9.20
C GLY A 223 -11.64 10.22 -8.63
N ILE A 224 -11.31 9.03 -8.14
CA ILE A 224 -9.96 8.63 -7.71
C ILE A 224 -9.42 7.62 -8.72
N ASP A 225 -8.18 7.78 -9.16
CA ASP A 225 -7.57 6.91 -10.16
C ASP A 225 -7.44 5.47 -9.61
N PRO A 226 -8.15 4.47 -10.19
CA PRO A 226 -8.11 3.10 -9.71
C PRO A 226 -6.95 2.28 -10.31
N HIS A 227 -6.06 2.87 -11.11
CA HIS A 227 -5.12 2.13 -11.98
C HIS A 227 -4.25 1.12 -11.22
N TYR A 228 -3.73 1.47 -10.03
CA TYR A 228 -3.00 0.53 -9.17
C TYR A 228 -3.81 -0.74 -8.85
N PHE A 229 -5.09 -0.59 -8.46
CA PHE A 229 -5.96 -1.71 -8.12
C PHE A 229 -6.43 -2.47 -9.37
N THR A 230 -6.62 -1.77 -10.49
CA THR A 230 -7.06 -2.37 -11.76
C THR A 230 -5.95 -3.21 -12.40
N LEU A 231 -4.69 -2.86 -12.18
CA LEU A 231 -3.54 -3.61 -12.71
C LEU A 231 -3.58 -5.07 -12.24
N HIS A 232 -3.74 -5.28 -10.94
CA HIS A 232 -3.89 -6.59 -10.28
C HIS A 232 -5.01 -7.44 -10.88
N VAL A 233 -6.14 -6.82 -11.28
CA VAL A 233 -7.25 -7.54 -11.95
C VAL A 233 -6.81 -8.24 -13.23
N THR A 234 -5.83 -7.67 -13.95
CA THR A 234 -5.37 -8.22 -15.24
C THR A 234 -4.25 -9.24 -15.04
N ILE A 235 -3.28 -8.96 -14.16
CA ILE A 235 -2.08 -9.78 -13.98
C ILE A 235 -2.31 -10.98 -13.06
N ASP A 236 -3.24 -10.91 -12.11
CA ASP A 236 -3.52 -11.96 -11.11
C ASP A 236 -4.55 -12.99 -11.59
N ASN A 237 -4.67 -13.18 -12.91
CA ASN A 237 -5.67 -14.08 -13.48
C ASN A 237 -5.26 -15.57 -13.34
N ALA A 238 -6.25 -16.46 -13.21
CA ALA A 238 -6.04 -17.91 -13.11
C ALA A 238 -5.62 -18.60 -14.43
N SER A 239 -5.64 -17.90 -15.58
CA SER A 239 -5.34 -18.52 -16.89
C SER A 239 -3.83 -18.60 -17.15
N THR A 240 -3.18 -17.44 -17.21
CA THR A 240 -1.74 -17.29 -17.45
C THR A 240 -1.09 -16.30 -16.47
N GLY A 241 -1.88 -15.76 -15.55
CA GLY A 241 -1.46 -14.77 -14.57
C GLY A 241 -0.75 -15.37 -13.36
N HIS A 242 -0.51 -14.52 -12.37
CA HIS A 242 0.30 -14.84 -11.21
C HIS A 242 -0.28 -15.95 -10.35
N ALA A 243 -1.60 -15.99 -10.15
CA ALA A 243 -2.27 -17.04 -9.38
C ALA A 243 -1.90 -18.46 -9.87
N ARG A 244 -1.89 -18.68 -11.19
CA ARG A 244 -1.49 -19.97 -11.76
C ARG A 244 0.00 -20.24 -11.61
N LYS A 245 0.85 -19.23 -11.88
CA LYS A 245 2.31 -19.32 -11.70
C LYS A 245 2.66 -19.68 -10.25
N ALA A 246 1.90 -19.20 -9.28
CA ALA A 246 2.09 -19.50 -7.87
C ALA A 246 1.87 -21.00 -7.57
N ALA A 247 0.77 -21.58 -8.03
CA ALA A 247 0.53 -23.03 -7.88
C ALA A 247 1.61 -23.87 -8.57
N GLN A 248 2.03 -23.47 -9.77
CA GLN A 248 3.10 -24.16 -10.50
C GLN A 248 4.45 -24.09 -9.79
N SER A 249 4.73 -22.97 -9.13
CA SER A 249 5.96 -22.76 -8.36
C SER A 249 6.01 -23.69 -7.14
N VAL A 250 4.88 -23.92 -6.46
CA VAL A 250 4.79 -24.91 -5.37
C VAL A 250 5.20 -26.29 -5.88
N LEU A 251 4.64 -26.75 -7.00
CA LEU A 251 4.94 -28.07 -7.56
C LEU A 251 6.38 -28.17 -8.09
N SER A 252 6.90 -27.11 -8.71
CA SER A 252 8.22 -27.09 -9.34
C SER A 252 9.38 -27.08 -8.35
N LEU A 253 9.18 -26.49 -7.17
CA LEU A 253 10.18 -26.37 -6.11
C LEU A 253 10.01 -27.43 -5.01
N MET A 254 8.98 -28.27 -5.11
CA MET A 254 8.72 -29.34 -4.16
C MET A 254 9.85 -30.38 -4.18
N PRO A 255 10.43 -30.75 -3.02
CA PRO A 255 11.46 -31.78 -2.96
C PRO A 255 10.86 -33.16 -3.25
N MET A 256 11.69 -34.06 -3.77
CA MET A 256 11.35 -35.48 -3.88
C MET A 256 11.61 -36.20 -2.55
N GLY A 257 10.74 -37.15 -2.19
CA GLY A 257 10.97 -38.03 -1.04
C GLY A 257 10.44 -37.50 0.29
N ALA A 258 11.11 -37.83 1.39
CA ALA A 258 10.59 -37.69 2.75
C ALA A 258 10.35 -36.24 3.20
N GLU A 259 11.00 -35.26 2.58
CA GLU A 259 10.86 -33.83 2.93
C GLU A 259 9.61 -33.18 2.32
N ARG A 260 8.89 -33.88 1.44
CA ARG A 260 7.73 -33.35 0.70
C ARG A 260 6.62 -32.85 1.61
N ASP A 261 6.28 -33.61 2.64
CA ASP A 261 5.17 -33.28 3.55
C ASP A 261 5.52 -32.07 4.43
N GLU A 262 6.76 -32.00 4.93
CA GLU A 262 7.25 -30.87 5.72
C GLU A 262 7.35 -29.59 4.88
N PHE A 263 7.84 -29.71 3.65
CA PHE A 263 7.86 -28.60 2.70
C PHE A 263 6.44 -28.05 2.50
N TYR A 264 5.47 -28.92 2.20
CA TYR A 264 4.10 -28.47 1.96
C TYR A 264 3.44 -27.90 3.21
N ARG A 265 3.71 -28.47 4.39
CA ARG A 265 3.27 -27.92 5.68
C ARG A 265 3.73 -26.47 5.84
N ARG A 266 4.99 -26.18 5.53
CA ARG A 266 5.56 -24.81 5.58
C ARG A 266 4.99 -23.89 4.48
N VAL A 267 4.68 -24.42 3.28
CA VAL A 267 3.92 -23.67 2.26
C VAL A 267 2.55 -23.26 2.81
N VAL A 268 1.83 -24.16 3.49
CA VAL A 268 0.54 -23.81 4.11
C VAL A 268 0.70 -22.79 5.23
N GLN A 269 1.79 -22.84 6.01
CA GLN A 269 2.08 -21.79 7.00
C GLN A 269 2.35 -20.44 6.36
N GLY A 270 3.15 -20.39 5.29
CA GLY A 270 3.36 -19.18 4.50
C GLY A 270 2.08 -18.62 3.91
N TYR A 271 1.18 -19.48 3.43
CA TYR A 271 -0.14 -19.07 2.97
C TYR A 271 -0.94 -18.38 4.08
N LYS A 272 -0.98 -18.97 5.28
CA LYS A 272 -1.69 -18.36 6.42
C LYS A 272 -1.06 -17.06 6.89
N LEU A 273 0.25 -16.90 6.71
CA LEU A 273 0.97 -15.68 7.04
C LEU A 273 0.45 -14.47 6.24
N ASN A 274 -0.02 -14.68 5.01
CA ASN A 274 -0.69 -13.68 4.18
C ASN A 274 -1.97 -13.12 4.80
N GLU A 275 -2.64 -13.90 5.64
CA GLU A 275 -3.91 -13.53 6.28
C GLU A 275 -3.72 -12.74 7.58
N LEU A 276 -2.48 -12.53 8.05
CA LEU A 276 -2.22 -11.75 9.25
C LEU A 276 -2.35 -10.25 9.03
N GLY A 277 -2.55 -9.51 10.12
CA GLY A 277 -2.75 -8.06 10.12
C GLY A 277 -4.20 -7.64 9.83
N ILE A 278 -4.41 -6.34 9.67
CA ILE A 278 -5.75 -5.79 9.37
C ILE A 278 -6.02 -5.94 7.87
N GLY A 279 -6.99 -6.77 7.51
CA GLY A 279 -7.39 -6.95 6.11
C GLY A 279 -8.03 -5.70 5.50
N SER A 280 -7.93 -5.56 4.18
CA SER A 280 -8.46 -4.38 3.45
C SER A 280 -9.94 -4.08 3.74
N THR A 281 -10.77 -5.12 3.85
CA THR A 281 -12.20 -4.96 4.19
C THR A 281 -12.43 -4.49 5.62
N ALA A 282 -11.57 -4.90 6.56
CA ALA A 282 -11.64 -4.43 7.95
C ALA A 282 -11.22 -2.95 8.05
N VAL A 283 -10.21 -2.53 7.29
CA VAL A 283 -9.83 -1.10 7.17
C VAL A 283 -11.02 -0.29 6.66
N ILE A 284 -11.67 -0.73 5.57
CA ILE A 284 -12.87 -0.09 5.02
C ILE A 284 -13.95 0.02 6.11
N GLN A 285 -14.25 -1.07 6.82
CA GLN A 285 -15.31 -1.07 7.83
C GLN A 285 -15.00 -0.22 9.07
N SER A 286 -13.73 0.07 9.35
CA SER A 286 -13.33 0.87 10.51
C SER A 286 -13.51 2.38 10.36
N PHE A 287 -13.85 2.86 9.16
CA PHE A 287 -13.98 4.30 8.92
C PHE A 287 -15.20 4.89 9.65
N ASP A 288 -14.95 5.91 10.47
CA ASP A 288 -15.95 6.77 11.06
C ASP A 288 -15.60 8.23 10.76
N LEU A 289 -16.46 8.89 9.98
CA LEU A 289 -16.21 10.25 9.48
C LEU A 289 -16.07 11.27 10.62
N GLU A 290 -16.88 11.15 11.67
CA GLU A 290 -16.84 12.11 12.78
C GLU A 290 -15.60 11.90 13.64
N GLN A 291 -15.25 10.64 13.95
CA GLN A 291 -14.03 10.33 14.68
C GLN A 291 -12.78 10.76 13.90
N GLU A 292 -12.76 10.59 12.59
CA GLU A 292 -11.63 11.03 11.74
C GLU A 292 -11.47 12.55 11.72
N VAL A 293 -12.57 13.31 11.67
CA VAL A 293 -12.53 14.78 11.78
C VAL A 293 -12.00 15.21 13.15
N ILE A 294 -12.48 14.59 14.23
CA ILE A 294 -12.02 14.88 15.59
C ILE A 294 -10.53 14.56 15.74
N ALA A 295 -10.10 13.37 15.32
CA ALA A 295 -8.72 12.92 15.41
C ALA A 295 -7.77 13.82 14.60
N MET A 296 -8.18 14.22 13.40
CA MET A 296 -7.43 15.17 12.56
C MET A 296 -7.24 16.51 13.25
N LEU A 297 -8.31 17.11 13.78
CA LEU A 297 -8.22 18.40 14.48
C LEU A 297 -7.42 18.28 15.78
N GLU A 298 -7.50 17.16 16.50
CA GLU A 298 -6.70 16.90 17.71
C GLU A 298 -5.20 16.80 17.40
N ARG A 299 -4.81 16.20 16.27
CA ARG A 299 -3.41 16.21 15.80
C ARG A 299 -2.94 17.64 15.54
N LYS A 300 -3.73 18.44 14.80
CA LYS A 300 -3.39 19.84 14.46
C LYS A 300 -3.39 20.78 15.67
N ARG A 301 -4.23 20.50 16.67
CA ARG A 301 -4.37 21.26 17.90
C ARG A 301 -3.01 21.57 18.53
N SER A 302 -2.13 20.58 18.58
CA SER A 302 -0.80 20.68 19.20
C SER A 302 0.05 21.83 18.64
N PHE A 303 -0.07 22.11 17.34
CA PHE A 303 0.61 23.21 16.65
C PHE A 303 -0.25 24.50 16.61
N GLY A 304 -1.57 24.36 16.46
CA GLY A 304 -2.49 25.49 16.30
C GLY A 304 -2.73 26.32 17.56
N GLN A 305 -2.51 25.76 18.76
CA GLN A 305 -2.81 26.39 20.05
C GLN A 305 -2.09 27.72 20.36
N HIS A 306 -1.14 28.15 19.53
CA HIS A 306 -0.40 29.40 19.70
C HIS A 306 -0.45 30.32 18.48
N MET A 307 -1.25 30.00 17.46
CA MET A 307 -1.17 30.63 16.14
C MET A 307 -2.28 31.65 15.86
N HIS A 308 -3.26 31.79 16.76
CA HIS A 308 -4.40 32.69 16.56
C HIS A 308 -4.31 33.95 17.43
N SER A 309 -4.88 35.06 16.94
CA SER A 309 -5.04 36.27 17.75
C SER A 309 -6.24 36.14 18.72
N ASP A 310 -6.16 36.85 19.85
CA ASP A 310 -7.21 36.79 20.89
C ASP A 310 -8.51 37.55 20.54
N TYR A 311 -8.55 38.19 19.36
CA TYR A 311 -9.73 38.93 18.89
C TYR A 311 -10.90 38.01 18.56
N CYS A 312 -10.64 36.77 18.14
CA CYS A 312 -11.69 35.80 17.84
C CYS A 312 -12.04 34.98 19.08
N ARG A 313 -13.30 35.09 19.54
CA ARG A 313 -13.83 34.33 20.66
C ARG A 313 -15.10 33.56 20.29
N LEU A 314 -15.16 32.31 20.76
CA LEU A 314 -16.31 31.40 20.63
C LEU A 314 -16.68 30.94 22.03
N GLU A 315 -17.94 31.15 22.44
CA GLU A 315 -18.45 30.86 23.79
C GLU A 315 -17.53 31.42 24.91
N GLY A 316 -17.02 32.64 24.71
CA GLY A 316 -16.16 33.34 25.69
C GLY A 316 -14.67 32.94 25.68
N ARG A 317 -14.29 31.87 24.98
CA ARG A 317 -12.90 31.39 24.87
C ARG A 317 -12.27 31.82 23.54
N THR A 318 -10.96 32.11 23.52
CA THR A 318 -10.21 32.32 22.27
C THR A 318 -9.96 31.00 21.56
N ILE A 319 -9.61 31.03 20.27
CA ILE A 319 -9.27 29.81 19.53
C ILE A 319 -8.07 29.09 20.19
N ASN A 320 -7.03 29.82 20.59
CA ASN A 320 -5.89 29.25 21.32
C ASN A 320 -6.34 28.55 22.63
N GLN A 321 -7.30 29.12 23.36
CA GLN A 321 -7.83 28.49 24.58
C GLN A 321 -8.61 27.20 24.29
N TRP A 322 -9.37 27.15 23.18
CA TRP A 322 -10.02 25.91 22.73
C TRP A 322 -9.00 24.83 22.38
N LEU A 323 -7.91 25.22 21.70
CA LEU A 323 -6.87 24.29 21.27
C LEU A 323 -5.85 23.96 22.39
N ALA A 324 -5.81 24.68 23.50
CA ALA A 324 -4.81 24.42 24.54
C ALA A 324 -5.02 23.09 25.28
N THR A 325 -6.27 22.60 25.36
CA THR A 325 -6.61 21.42 26.16
C THR A 325 -6.93 20.22 25.27
N PRO A 326 -6.26 19.07 25.45
CA PRO A 326 -6.58 17.85 24.71
C PRO A 326 -8.04 17.40 24.91
N HIS A 327 -8.59 16.72 23.91
CA HIS A 327 -9.95 16.15 23.94
C HIS A 327 -11.09 17.19 24.02
N GLN A 328 -10.81 18.48 23.80
CA GLN A 328 -11.85 19.53 23.73
C GLN A 328 -12.40 19.74 22.30
N ILE A 329 -11.84 19.08 21.29
CA ILE A 329 -12.24 19.25 19.89
C ILE A 329 -13.75 19.01 19.65
N PRO A 330 -14.41 17.98 20.24
CA PRO A 330 -15.85 17.81 20.07
C PRO A 330 -16.66 19.03 20.53
N ALA A 331 -16.37 19.55 21.72
CA ALA A 331 -17.03 20.76 22.25
C ALA A 331 -16.68 22.02 21.44
N PHE A 332 -15.49 22.08 20.85
CA PHE A 332 -15.10 23.17 19.96
C PHE A 332 -15.89 23.13 18.64
N LEU A 333 -16.09 21.95 18.05
CA LEU A 333 -16.93 21.76 16.87
C LEU A 333 -18.39 22.16 17.16
N GLU A 334 -18.94 21.77 18.30
CA GLU A 334 -20.28 22.22 18.74
C GLU A 334 -20.37 23.76 18.83
N ALA A 335 -19.34 24.42 19.36
CA ALA A 335 -19.30 25.88 19.43
C ALA A 335 -19.26 26.53 18.03
N LEU A 336 -18.55 25.92 17.07
CA LEU A 336 -18.50 26.38 15.67
C LEU A 336 -19.86 26.21 14.98
N LEU A 337 -20.56 25.11 15.23
CA LEU A 337 -21.91 24.84 14.74
C LEU A 337 -22.92 25.86 15.31
N LYS A 338 -22.94 26.02 16.64
CA LYS A 338 -23.84 26.97 17.33
C LYS A 338 -23.63 28.42 16.86
N LYS A 339 -22.40 28.79 16.50
CA LYS A 339 -22.08 30.11 15.95
C LYS A 339 -22.42 30.27 14.47
N GLY A 340 -22.77 29.18 13.78
CA GLY A 340 -23.01 29.15 12.33
C GLY A 340 -21.74 29.32 11.50
N TRP A 341 -20.57 29.04 12.08
CA TRP A 341 -19.31 29.01 11.31
C TRP A 341 -19.22 27.76 10.45
N ILE A 342 -19.78 26.67 10.97
CA ILE A 342 -20.03 25.44 10.23
C ILE A 342 -21.53 25.26 10.12
N LYS A 343 -21.99 24.91 8.92
CA LYS A 343 -23.39 24.59 8.63
C LYS A 343 -23.45 23.18 8.05
N ARG A 344 -23.94 22.26 8.85
CA ARG A 344 -24.08 20.85 8.48
C ARG A 344 -25.16 20.67 7.43
N ASP A 345 -24.98 19.64 6.60
CA ASP A 345 -25.94 19.19 5.58
C ASP A 345 -26.26 20.30 4.53
N GLU A 346 -25.32 21.23 4.36
CA GLU A 346 -25.33 22.30 3.36
C GLU A 346 -24.08 22.20 2.47
N ASP A 347 -24.08 22.91 1.33
CA ASP A 347 -22.85 23.11 0.55
C ASP A 347 -21.74 23.68 1.46
N PRO A 348 -20.57 23.00 1.58
CA PRO A 348 -19.50 23.47 2.45
C PRO A 348 -19.02 24.89 2.15
N ALA A 349 -19.17 25.38 0.91
CA ALA A 349 -18.89 26.76 0.57
C ALA A 349 -19.73 27.79 1.35
N ASN A 350 -20.88 27.38 1.90
CA ASN A 350 -21.74 28.22 2.75
C ASN A 350 -21.26 28.30 4.21
N SER A 351 -20.28 27.47 4.60
CA SER A 351 -19.66 27.48 5.93
C SER A 351 -18.49 28.46 5.95
N ARG A 352 -18.53 29.43 6.87
CA ARG A 352 -17.41 30.38 7.07
C ARG A 352 -16.10 29.64 7.35
N PHE A 353 -16.14 28.54 8.09
CA PHE A 353 -14.94 27.75 8.39
C PHE A 353 -14.25 27.24 7.10
N TRP A 354 -15.04 26.82 6.10
CA TRP A 354 -14.51 26.36 4.82
C TRP A 354 -13.73 27.46 4.09
N THR A 355 -14.27 28.68 4.05
CA THR A 355 -13.59 29.83 3.41
C THR A 355 -12.30 30.26 4.13
N LEU A 356 -12.07 29.77 5.36
CA LEU A 356 -10.83 30.03 6.07
C LEU A 356 -9.70 29.07 5.69
N ILE A 357 -10.03 27.87 5.21
CA ILE A 357 -9.07 26.78 4.90
C ILE A 357 -8.88 26.57 3.40
N ASP A 358 -9.86 26.92 2.58
CA ASP A 358 -9.83 26.72 1.13
C ASP A 358 -10.22 27.99 0.37
N GLY A 359 -9.57 28.21 -0.78
CA GLY A 359 -9.74 29.39 -1.63
C GLY A 359 -8.52 30.33 -1.70
N ALA A 360 -8.52 31.20 -2.71
CA ALA A 360 -7.46 32.19 -2.91
C ALA A 360 -7.44 33.21 -1.76
N GLY A 361 -6.34 33.24 -1.00
CA GLY A 361 -6.18 34.13 0.16
C GLY A 361 -6.78 33.60 1.46
N ALA A 362 -7.14 32.31 1.53
CA ALA A 362 -7.58 31.66 2.76
C ALA A 362 -6.53 31.84 3.89
N PRO A 363 -6.90 32.39 5.07
CA PRO A 363 -5.96 32.64 6.15
C PRO A 363 -5.23 31.40 6.67
N MET A 364 -5.82 30.21 6.50
CA MET A 364 -5.21 28.92 6.86
C MET A 364 -4.77 28.12 5.62
N PHE A 365 -4.44 28.78 4.52
CA PHE A 365 -3.90 28.13 3.32
C PHE A 365 -2.66 27.28 3.65
N GLY A 366 -2.67 26.02 3.20
CA GLY A 366 -1.58 25.07 3.41
C GLY A 366 -1.55 24.41 4.80
N VAL A 367 -2.50 24.74 5.70
CA VAL A 367 -2.58 24.11 7.04
C VAL A 367 -3.17 22.70 6.96
N PHE A 368 -4.13 22.48 6.05
CA PHE A 368 -4.84 21.21 5.87
C PHE A 368 -4.41 20.55 4.55
N SER A 369 -4.10 19.25 4.57
CA SER A 369 -3.86 18.46 3.37
C SER A 369 -5.16 18.22 2.59
N GLY A 370 -5.04 17.68 1.37
CA GLY A 370 -6.17 17.28 0.55
C GLY A 370 -7.11 16.32 1.28
N TYR A 371 -6.59 15.32 1.97
CA TYR A 371 -7.40 14.41 2.80
C TYR A 371 -8.17 15.14 3.90
N GLU A 372 -7.50 16.01 4.65
CA GLU A 372 -8.13 16.68 5.79
C GLU A 372 -9.20 17.68 5.34
N LYS A 373 -8.97 18.33 4.19
CA LYS A 373 -10.00 19.14 3.53
C LYS A 373 -11.16 18.28 3.05
N GLN A 374 -10.92 17.09 2.49
CA GLN A 374 -11.99 16.18 2.06
C GLN A 374 -12.81 15.66 3.25
N LEU A 375 -12.18 15.35 4.39
CA LEU A 375 -12.88 14.98 5.64
C LEU A 375 -13.83 16.09 6.08
N LEU A 376 -13.33 17.33 6.15
CA LEU A 376 -14.16 18.48 6.51
C LEU A 376 -15.25 18.74 5.48
N TRP A 377 -14.97 18.58 4.19
CA TRP A 377 -15.95 18.72 3.13
C TRP A 377 -17.10 17.72 3.30
N ASP A 378 -16.78 16.43 3.39
CA ASP A 378 -17.77 15.36 3.53
C ASP A 378 -18.53 15.48 4.84
N TRP A 379 -17.85 15.86 5.93
CA TRP A 379 -18.50 16.10 7.22
C TRP A 379 -19.43 17.30 7.16
N ILE A 380 -19.05 18.42 6.56
CA ILE A 380 -19.94 19.59 6.45
C ILE A 380 -21.13 19.28 5.54
N ALA A 381 -20.90 18.65 4.40
CA ALA A 381 -21.93 18.36 3.40
C ALA A 381 -22.92 17.26 3.83
N GLY A 382 -22.51 16.36 4.73
CA GLY A 382 -23.39 15.29 5.22
C GLY A 382 -23.90 14.36 4.13
N GLU A 383 -25.16 13.90 4.23
CA GLU A 383 -25.74 12.94 3.28
C GLU A 383 -25.93 13.51 1.86
N ARG A 384 -25.85 14.84 1.68
CA ARG A 384 -25.94 15.49 0.36
C ARG A 384 -24.84 15.05 -0.61
N VAL A 385 -23.69 14.61 -0.09
CA VAL A 385 -22.53 14.13 -0.89
C VAL A 385 -22.90 12.95 -1.81
N VAL A 386 -23.98 12.22 -1.50
CA VAL A 386 -24.40 11.04 -2.25
C VAL A 386 -25.08 11.40 -3.59
N GLU A 387 -25.71 12.57 -3.71
CA GLU A 387 -26.52 12.91 -4.89
C GLU A 387 -25.74 13.58 -6.04
N GLU A 388 -24.72 14.39 -5.73
CA GLU A 388 -23.98 15.16 -6.75
C GLU A 388 -22.84 14.36 -7.43
N SER A 389 -22.36 13.26 -6.82
CA SER A 389 -21.31 12.40 -7.40
C SER A 389 -21.82 11.34 -8.39
N ALA A 390 -23.13 11.30 -8.67
CA ALA A 390 -23.78 10.31 -9.52
C ALA A 390 -23.51 10.50 -11.04
N THR A 391 -22.36 11.06 -11.41
CA THR A 391 -21.89 10.99 -12.81
C THR A 391 -21.60 9.52 -13.15
N ASN A 392 -22.11 9.04 -14.30
CA ASN A 392 -22.05 7.64 -14.78
C ASN A 392 -20.89 6.81 -14.18
N ALA A 393 -21.15 6.08 -13.08
CA ALA A 393 -20.18 5.22 -12.40
C ALA A 393 -19.52 4.20 -13.37
N PHE A 394 -20.25 3.82 -14.41
CA PHE A 394 -19.83 2.90 -15.48
C PHE A 394 -18.98 3.53 -16.58
N ARG A 395 -18.77 4.85 -16.54
CA ARG A 395 -17.84 5.51 -17.46
C ARG A 395 -16.48 5.60 -16.78
N PHE A 396 -15.50 4.93 -17.37
CA PHE A 396 -14.12 5.05 -16.92
C PHE A 396 -13.65 6.49 -17.13
N GLN A 397 -13.31 7.19 -16.04
CA GLN A 397 -12.93 8.60 -16.06
C GLN A 397 -11.45 8.78 -16.43
N PHE A 398 -10.63 7.75 -16.18
CA PHE A 398 -9.18 7.79 -16.32
C PHE A 398 -8.74 7.07 -17.60
N ARG A 399 -8.59 7.77 -18.73
CA ARG A 399 -7.97 7.15 -19.90
C ARG A 399 -6.46 7.05 -19.68
N GLY A 400 -5.93 5.83 -19.59
CA GLY A 400 -4.49 5.59 -19.55
C GLY A 400 -3.81 6.29 -20.72
N LYS A 401 -2.78 7.10 -20.43
CA LYS A 401 -1.83 7.50 -21.45
C LYS A 401 -1.01 6.25 -21.79
N SER A 402 -1.07 5.79 -23.04
CA SER A 402 -0.18 4.73 -23.51
C SER A 402 1.27 5.16 -23.29
N SER A 403 2.02 4.45 -22.44
CA SER A 403 3.47 4.58 -22.40
C SER A 403 4.02 3.96 -23.68
N GLY A 404 4.59 4.79 -24.56
CA GLY A 404 5.62 4.30 -25.47
C GLY A 404 6.85 3.92 -24.64
N ALA A 405 7.72 3.05 -25.16
CA ALA A 405 8.99 2.74 -24.52
C ALA A 405 9.75 4.04 -24.20
N LEU A 406 9.73 4.47 -22.95
CA LEU A 406 10.40 5.68 -22.51
C LEU A 406 11.86 5.32 -22.29
N GLU A 407 12.72 5.70 -23.23
CA GLU A 407 14.14 5.86 -22.94
C GLU A 407 14.28 6.71 -21.67
N VAL A 408 15.22 6.34 -20.79
CA VAL A 408 15.48 7.13 -19.58
C VAL A 408 15.85 8.55 -20.04
N PRO A 409 15.07 9.58 -19.68
CA PRO A 409 15.37 10.94 -20.07
C PRO A 409 16.81 11.30 -19.70
N THR A 410 17.58 11.82 -20.65
CA THR A 410 18.98 12.23 -20.43
C THR A 410 19.12 13.18 -19.24
N SER A 411 18.10 14.00 -18.97
CA SER A 411 18.02 14.87 -17.79
C SER A 411 18.00 14.10 -16.47
N LEU A 412 17.26 12.99 -16.37
CA LEU A 412 17.21 12.17 -15.16
C LEU A 412 18.56 11.49 -14.89
N VAL A 413 19.22 10.99 -15.94
CA VAL A 413 20.57 10.42 -15.84
C VAL A 413 21.57 11.47 -15.33
N GLN A 414 21.40 12.75 -15.68
CA GLN A 414 22.29 13.82 -15.23
C GLN A 414 22.05 14.27 -13.79
N THR A 415 20.86 14.04 -13.24
CA THR A 415 20.47 14.56 -11.91
C THR A 415 20.45 13.52 -10.80
N ASP A 416 20.44 12.22 -11.13
CA ASP A 416 20.35 11.12 -10.16
C ASP A 416 21.72 10.47 -9.90
N PRO A 417 22.35 10.67 -8.72
CA PRO A 417 23.68 10.12 -8.40
C PRO A 417 23.73 8.59 -8.35
N ASP A 418 22.64 7.95 -7.88
CA ASP A 418 22.56 6.51 -7.73
C ASP A 418 22.50 5.82 -9.09
N LEU A 419 21.73 6.38 -10.03
CA LEU A 419 21.68 5.93 -11.42
C LEU A 419 23.03 6.13 -12.13
N GLN A 420 23.71 7.25 -11.89
CA GLN A 420 25.06 7.49 -12.43
C GLN A 420 26.08 6.50 -11.89
N GLY A 421 25.99 6.18 -10.59
CA GLY A 421 26.80 5.14 -9.94
C GLY A 421 26.56 3.79 -10.58
N LEU A 422 25.31 3.34 -10.65
CA LEU A 422 24.92 2.08 -11.25
C LEU A 422 25.39 1.93 -12.70
N ILE A 423 25.18 2.95 -13.55
CA ILE A 423 25.62 2.91 -14.96
C ILE A 423 27.15 2.82 -15.06
N ARG A 424 27.87 3.50 -14.17
CA ARG A 424 29.33 3.44 -14.14
C ARG A 424 29.79 2.05 -13.72
N ASP A 425 29.21 1.50 -12.67
CA ASP A 425 29.61 0.20 -12.13
C ASP A 425 29.30 -0.93 -13.12
N LEU A 426 28.13 -0.89 -13.78
CA LEU A 426 27.78 -1.85 -14.84
C LEU A 426 28.77 -1.86 -16.02
N LYS A 427 29.38 -0.71 -16.35
CA LYS A 427 30.39 -0.63 -17.43
C LYS A 427 31.71 -1.30 -17.06
N HIS A 428 32.00 -1.44 -15.76
CA HIS A 428 33.28 -1.95 -15.28
C HIS A 428 33.16 -3.31 -14.58
N CYS A 429 31.95 -3.77 -14.26
CA CYS A 429 31.73 -5.05 -13.61
C CYS A 429 32.05 -6.24 -14.53
N ALA A 430 32.50 -7.35 -13.94
CA ALA A 430 32.64 -8.60 -14.69
C ALA A 430 31.25 -9.17 -15.05
N PRO A 431 31.12 -9.98 -16.12
CA PRO A 431 29.83 -10.56 -16.51
C PRO A 431 29.11 -11.32 -15.39
N GLY A 432 29.86 -12.01 -14.52
CA GLY A 432 29.30 -12.75 -13.37
C GLY A 432 28.81 -11.87 -12.21
N GLU A 433 29.17 -10.58 -12.19
CA GLU A 433 28.82 -9.65 -11.11
C GLU A 433 27.58 -8.81 -11.45
N LYS A 434 27.24 -8.71 -12.75
CA LYS A 434 26.14 -7.88 -13.27
C LYS A 434 24.84 -8.09 -12.50
N MET A 435 24.39 -9.34 -12.36
CA MET A 435 23.11 -9.66 -11.72
C MET A 435 23.09 -9.29 -10.23
N SER A 436 24.23 -9.44 -9.54
CA SER A 436 24.35 -9.05 -8.13
C SER A 436 24.28 -7.54 -7.97
N LEU A 437 24.96 -6.78 -8.84
CA LEU A 437 24.93 -5.32 -8.81
C LEU A 437 23.51 -4.79 -9.08
N LEU A 438 22.79 -5.37 -10.05
CA LEU A 438 21.41 -4.99 -10.36
C LEU A 438 20.47 -5.24 -9.17
N LYS A 439 20.61 -6.40 -8.52
CA LYS A 439 19.80 -6.79 -7.35
C LYS A 439 19.81 -5.73 -6.24
N ASP A 440 20.94 -5.07 -5.98
CA ASP A 440 21.04 -4.09 -4.89
C ASP A 440 20.10 -2.88 -5.10
N PHE A 441 19.84 -2.51 -6.35
CA PHE A 441 18.92 -1.42 -6.71
C PHE A 441 17.47 -1.88 -6.90
N MET A 442 17.24 -3.20 -6.94
CA MET A 442 15.91 -3.79 -7.07
C MET A 442 15.27 -4.06 -5.71
N CYS A 443 15.88 -3.70 -4.59
CA CYS A 443 15.29 -3.90 -3.26
C CYS A 443 14.03 -3.04 -3.03
N PRO A 444 13.17 -3.39 -2.05
CA PRO A 444 11.95 -2.65 -1.70
C PRO A 444 12.14 -1.13 -1.55
N ALA A 445 13.29 -0.71 -1.01
CA ALA A 445 13.61 0.70 -0.80
C ALA A 445 13.95 1.47 -2.09
N MET A 446 14.38 0.77 -3.15
CA MET A 446 15.03 1.39 -4.31
C MET A 446 14.32 1.13 -5.63
N HIS A 447 13.54 0.06 -5.78
CA HIS A 447 13.10 -0.38 -7.11
C HIS A 447 12.21 0.63 -7.87
N ALA A 448 11.48 1.50 -7.16
CA ALA A 448 10.67 2.56 -7.75
C ALA A 448 11.46 3.83 -8.13
N THR A 449 12.73 3.93 -7.72
CA THR A 449 13.62 5.05 -8.07
C THR A 449 14.13 4.95 -9.52
N PRO A 450 14.67 6.04 -10.12
CA PRO A 450 15.28 5.97 -11.45
C PRO A 450 16.36 4.87 -11.58
N ALA A 451 17.20 4.69 -10.55
CA ALA A 451 18.20 3.64 -10.51
C ALA A 451 17.57 2.23 -10.46
N GLY A 452 16.53 2.04 -9.63
CA GLY A 452 15.82 0.77 -9.52
C GLY A 452 15.05 0.37 -10.77
N LEU A 453 14.37 1.32 -11.42
CA LEU A 453 13.69 1.10 -12.70
C LEU A 453 14.69 0.73 -13.80
N TYR A 454 15.86 1.38 -13.82
CA TYR A 454 16.95 1.02 -14.74
C TYR A 454 17.50 -0.38 -14.44
N ALA A 455 17.76 -0.70 -13.17
CA ALA A 455 18.26 -2.00 -12.77
C ALA A 455 17.30 -3.13 -13.16
N THR A 456 16.00 -2.92 -12.95
CA THR A 456 14.95 -3.88 -13.33
C THR A 456 14.97 -4.15 -14.85
N ARG A 457 15.02 -3.11 -15.68
CA ARG A 457 15.10 -3.26 -17.15
C ARG A 457 16.33 -4.07 -17.58
N GLU A 458 17.48 -3.79 -17.00
CA GLU A 458 18.72 -4.52 -17.32
C GLU A 458 18.68 -5.98 -16.83
N PHE A 459 18.04 -6.24 -15.68
CA PHE A 459 17.84 -7.60 -15.16
C PHE A 459 16.93 -8.42 -16.08
N VAL A 460 15.82 -7.84 -16.54
CA VAL A 460 14.88 -8.47 -17.49
C VAL A 460 15.57 -8.81 -18.82
N LYS A 461 16.40 -7.90 -19.34
CA LYS A 461 17.22 -8.14 -20.54
C LYS A 461 18.18 -9.31 -20.33
N ALA A 462 18.95 -9.29 -19.25
CA ALA A 462 19.94 -10.32 -18.95
C ALA A 462 19.30 -11.71 -18.79
N MET A 463 18.15 -11.81 -18.11
CA MET A 463 17.40 -13.07 -18.03
C MET A 463 16.94 -13.56 -19.40
N SER A 464 16.44 -12.66 -20.25
CA SER A 464 15.95 -12.99 -21.59
C SER A 464 17.07 -13.47 -22.52
N GLU A 465 18.27 -12.90 -22.40
CA GLU A 465 19.47 -13.30 -23.15
C GLU A 465 19.96 -14.69 -22.73
N ASN A 466 19.97 -14.97 -21.42
CA ASN A 466 20.32 -16.28 -20.88
C ASN A 466 19.37 -17.40 -21.36
N ILE A 467 18.06 -17.14 -21.36
CA ILE A 467 17.06 -18.11 -21.85
C ILE A 467 17.25 -18.42 -23.35
N LYS A 468 17.76 -17.45 -24.13
CA LYS A 468 18.03 -17.60 -25.57
C LYS A 468 19.39 -18.22 -25.89
N GLY A 469 20.24 -18.49 -24.88
CA GLY A 469 21.57 -19.04 -25.08
C GLY A 469 22.55 -18.09 -25.80
N LEU A 470 22.30 -16.78 -25.77
CA LEU A 470 23.22 -15.78 -26.29
C LEU A 470 24.31 -15.54 -25.22
N PRO A 471 25.61 -15.50 -25.58
CA PRO A 471 26.65 -15.22 -24.60
C PRO A 471 26.46 -13.80 -24.04
N ALA A 472 26.51 -13.70 -22.71
CA ALA A 472 26.37 -12.48 -21.92
C ALA A 472 27.53 -11.50 -22.13
#